data_AF-A0AAV7SD09-F1
#
_entry.id   AF-A0AAV7SD09-F1
#
_cell.length_a   1.000
_cell.length_b   1.000
_cell.length_c   1.000
_cell.angle_alpha   90.00
_cell.angle_beta   90.00
_cell.angle_gamma   90.00
#
_symmetry.space_group_name_H-M   'P 1'
#
loop_
_entity.id
_entity.type
_entity.pdbx_description
1 polymer ?
#
loop_
_entity_poly.entity_id
_entity_poly.type
_entity_poly.pdbx_seq_one_letter_code
_entity_poly.pdbx_strand_id
1 'polypeptide(L)'
;MSSLRQAEAPLRQYIQQHALPEIYEALLCGLFVMCPEDPLTFLEKKIREIIANGLGSISWDAFVDESQRPKLKMVTESYLEYLFGPDEGQLLSPELFDKAYTFYSNNLQKMCFEAWLRYRFLRKTCRAEYQRKMQRAEHHFCTRKLKTILHSWNNWVHFRKRQHTLAAMKIQKAFNEALLKRILKAWHVDAQDSKKTREYFERLERGELEDGTDLSSSPNSQEGQDGVSLLPQKAVLRIFSFVDLIDLARCSQVCRSWKMITQTSSLWSSIDFTAARHKINDKIVVNLLQKCRPYVIRLNLRGCSVLRWASFKSISLEHYVKGNFCMDGVRWRTLPVIYDKKADMSYW
;
A
#
# COMPACT_ATOMS: atom_id res chain seq x y z
N MET A 1 -55.49 -29.79 37.21
CA MET A 1 -56.18 -30.93 37.86
C MET A 1 -57.32 -31.51 37.03
N SER A 2 -57.19 -31.59 35.71
CA SER A 2 -58.15 -32.27 34.80
C SER A 2 -58.12 -33.81 34.91
N SER A 3 -57.12 -34.37 35.61
CA SER A 3 -56.94 -35.82 35.81
C SER A 3 -57.89 -36.43 36.85
N LEU A 4 -58.48 -35.64 37.75
CA LEU A 4 -59.36 -36.16 38.81
C LEU A 4 -60.79 -36.45 38.32
N ARG A 5 -61.18 -35.93 37.15
CA ARG A 5 -62.48 -36.23 36.53
C ARG A 5 -62.61 -37.70 36.11
N GLN A 6 -61.49 -38.37 35.84
CA GLN A 6 -61.43 -39.79 35.45
C GLN A 6 -61.13 -40.73 36.63
N ALA A 7 -60.93 -40.21 37.85
CA ALA A 7 -60.57 -41.02 39.02
C ALA A 7 -61.78 -41.81 39.57
N GLU A 8 -61.54 -42.95 40.20
CA GLU A 8 -62.58 -43.75 40.85
C GLU A 8 -63.30 -42.96 41.97
N ALA A 9 -64.61 -43.17 42.11
CA ALA A 9 -65.45 -42.49 43.11
C ALA A 9 -64.90 -42.51 44.56
N PRO A 10 -64.39 -43.64 45.10
CA PRO A 10 -63.82 -43.66 46.45
C PRO A 10 -62.56 -42.79 46.61
N LEU A 11 -61.73 -42.68 45.56
CA LEU A 11 -60.53 -41.84 45.58
C LEU A 11 -60.90 -40.36 45.59
N ARG A 12 -61.92 -39.96 44.82
CA ARG A 12 -62.44 -38.58 44.83
C ARG A 12 -63.01 -38.21 46.20
N GLN A 13 -63.76 -39.12 46.80
CA GLN A 13 -64.34 -38.92 48.14
C GLN A 13 -63.23 -38.78 49.20
N TYR A 14 -62.18 -39.60 49.13
CA TYR A 14 -61.02 -39.49 50.02
C TYR A 14 -60.31 -38.13 49.88
N ILE A 15 -60.04 -37.69 48.65
CA ILE A 15 -59.37 -36.41 48.38
C ILE A 15 -60.18 -35.22 48.92
N GLN A 16 -61.51 -35.26 48.77
CA GLN A 16 -62.41 -34.23 49.28
C GLN A 16 -62.57 -34.29 50.80
N GLN A 17 -62.69 -35.48 51.39
CA GLN A 17 -62.80 -35.66 52.85
C GLN A 17 -61.57 -35.16 53.60
N HIS A 18 -60.39 -35.28 52.99
CA HIS A 18 -59.13 -34.86 53.59
C HIS A 18 -58.65 -33.48 53.12
N ALA A 19 -59.46 -32.73 52.36
CA ALA A 19 -59.12 -31.40 51.85
C ALA A 19 -57.69 -31.31 51.25
N LEU A 20 -57.28 -32.39 50.56
CA LEU A 20 -55.90 -32.48 50.05
C LEU A 20 -55.56 -31.35 49.08
N PRO A 21 -56.44 -30.96 48.13
CA PRO A 21 -56.17 -29.84 47.23
C PRO A 21 -55.84 -28.54 47.96
N GLU A 22 -56.60 -28.21 49.00
CA GLU A 22 -56.47 -27.00 49.81
C GLU A 22 -55.14 -27.00 50.59
N ILE A 23 -54.75 -28.16 51.13
CA ILE A 23 -53.46 -28.36 51.79
C ILE A 23 -52.30 -28.17 50.80
N TYR A 24 -52.37 -28.82 49.63
CA TYR A 24 -51.33 -28.70 48.61
C TYR A 24 -51.21 -27.27 48.09
N GLU A 25 -52.35 -26.60 47.85
CA GLU A 25 -52.40 -25.23 47.37
C GLU A 25 -51.76 -24.27 48.39
N ALA A 26 -52.13 -24.34 49.67
CA ALA A 26 -51.56 -23.50 50.71
C ALA A 26 -50.05 -23.74 50.90
N LEU A 27 -49.60 -25.00 50.90
CA LEU A 27 -48.18 -25.34 51.06
C LEU A 27 -47.34 -24.90 49.86
N LEU A 28 -47.82 -25.13 48.64
CA LEU A 28 -47.12 -24.71 47.42
C LEU A 28 -47.10 -23.19 47.29
N CYS A 29 -48.22 -22.50 47.57
CA CYS A 29 -48.27 -21.04 47.59
C CYS A 29 -47.29 -20.46 48.63
N GLY A 30 -47.30 -20.99 49.86
CA GLY A 30 -46.33 -20.59 50.89
C GLY A 30 -44.89 -20.81 50.44
N LEU A 31 -44.58 -21.97 49.84
CA LEU A 31 -43.23 -22.29 49.39
C LEU A 31 -42.75 -21.38 48.26
N PHE A 32 -43.58 -21.15 47.24
CA PHE A 32 -43.20 -20.33 46.09
C PHE A 32 -43.12 -18.84 46.41
N VAL A 33 -43.96 -18.34 47.32
CA VAL A 33 -43.98 -16.92 47.68
C VAL A 33 -42.92 -16.60 48.72
N MET A 34 -42.77 -17.42 49.77
CA MET A 34 -41.80 -17.16 50.84
C MET A 34 -40.37 -17.53 50.46
N CYS A 35 -40.18 -18.40 49.46
CA CYS A 35 -38.89 -18.84 48.93
C CYS A 35 -37.83 -19.10 50.03
N PRO A 36 -38.10 -20.03 50.97
CA PRO A 36 -37.19 -20.31 52.07
C PRO A 36 -35.87 -20.93 51.58
N GLU A 37 -34.76 -20.65 52.27
CA GLU A 37 -33.45 -21.22 51.94
C GLU A 37 -33.43 -22.75 52.02
N ASP A 38 -34.23 -23.35 52.90
CA ASP A 38 -34.48 -24.80 52.97
C ASP A 38 -35.98 -25.13 52.81
N PRO A 39 -36.40 -25.53 51.60
CA PRO A 39 -37.76 -25.95 51.28
C PRO A 39 -38.29 -27.12 52.12
N LEU A 40 -37.44 -28.09 52.45
CA LEU A 40 -37.87 -29.32 53.10
C LEU A 40 -38.20 -29.08 54.57
N THR A 41 -37.32 -28.36 55.28
CA THR A 41 -37.55 -27.96 56.67
C THR A 41 -38.76 -27.02 56.79
N PHE A 42 -38.98 -26.14 55.81
CA PHE A 42 -40.17 -25.29 55.75
C PHE A 42 -41.46 -26.11 55.60
N LEU A 43 -41.50 -27.03 54.63
CA LEU A 43 -42.66 -27.90 54.41
C LEU A 43 -42.96 -28.76 55.63
N GLU A 44 -41.93 -29.36 56.24
CA GLU A 44 -42.10 -30.17 57.45
C GLU A 44 -42.71 -29.37 58.60
N LYS A 45 -42.22 -28.15 58.83
CA LYS A 45 -42.75 -27.25 59.88
C LYS A 45 -44.21 -26.90 59.61
N LYS A 46 -44.56 -26.55 58.36
CA LYS A 46 -45.93 -26.18 57.98
C LYS A 46 -46.90 -27.35 57.99
N ILE A 47 -46.45 -28.55 57.61
CA ILE A 47 -47.26 -29.78 57.73
C ILE A 47 -47.54 -30.10 59.21
N ARG A 48 -46.53 -29.96 60.10
CA ARG A 48 -46.73 -30.14 61.55
C ARG A 48 -47.72 -29.11 62.12
N GLU A 49 -47.69 -27.87 61.62
CA GLU A 49 -48.61 -26.79 61.99
C GLU A 49 -50.06 -27.12 61.57
N ILE A 50 -50.26 -27.68 60.37
CA ILE A 50 -51.57 -28.17 59.89
C ILE A 50 -52.08 -29.33 60.76
N ILE A 51 -51.22 -30.29 61.08
CA ILE A 51 -51.58 -31.45 61.91
C ILE A 51 -51.99 -31.01 63.33
N ALA A 52 -51.32 -29.99 63.88
CA ALA A 52 -51.62 -29.49 65.23
C ALA A 52 -52.91 -28.65 65.30
N ASN A 53 -53.20 -27.86 64.26
CA ASN A 53 -54.33 -26.92 64.24
C ASN A 53 -55.61 -27.51 63.61
N GLY A 54 -55.50 -28.67 62.96
CA GLY A 54 -56.60 -29.31 62.23
C GLY A 54 -56.87 -28.68 60.86
N LEU A 55 -57.73 -29.32 60.08
CA LEU A 55 -58.05 -28.92 58.69
C LEU A 55 -59.10 -27.80 58.59
N GLY A 56 -59.29 -26.99 59.63
CA GLY A 56 -60.26 -25.89 59.61
C GLY A 56 -59.93 -24.90 58.49
N SER A 57 -60.83 -24.81 57.49
CA SER A 57 -60.73 -24.01 56.25
C SER A 57 -59.34 -23.43 55.96
N ILE A 58 -58.40 -24.28 55.56
CA ILE A 58 -57.06 -23.84 55.15
C ILE A 58 -57.23 -23.02 53.87
N SER A 59 -56.97 -21.71 53.94
CA SER A 59 -56.96 -20.84 52.77
C SER A 59 -55.62 -20.97 52.03
N TRP A 60 -55.63 -20.69 50.72
CA TRP A 60 -54.43 -20.73 49.87
C TRP A 60 -53.30 -19.80 50.36
N ASP A 61 -53.62 -18.77 51.14
CA ASP A 61 -52.68 -17.78 51.69
C ASP A 61 -52.29 -18.04 53.15
N ALA A 62 -52.70 -19.17 53.74
CA ALA A 62 -52.49 -19.49 55.15
C ALA A 62 -51.00 -19.43 55.59
N PHE A 63 -50.06 -19.70 54.69
CA PHE A 63 -48.62 -19.69 54.96
C PHE A 63 -47.86 -18.56 54.26
N VAL A 64 -48.57 -17.53 53.78
CA VAL A 64 -47.99 -16.34 53.17
C VAL A 64 -48.11 -15.15 54.12
N ASP A 65 -46.97 -14.50 54.42
CA ASP A 65 -46.93 -13.31 55.27
C ASP A 65 -47.79 -12.17 54.69
N GLU A 66 -48.52 -11.45 55.54
CA GLU A 66 -49.44 -10.37 55.13
C GLU A 66 -48.79 -9.29 54.25
N SER A 67 -47.48 -9.06 54.40
CA SER A 67 -46.72 -8.11 53.59
C SER A 67 -46.48 -8.54 52.13
N GLN A 68 -46.51 -9.85 51.87
CA GLN A 68 -46.26 -10.47 50.56
C GLN A 68 -47.55 -10.99 49.90
N ARG A 69 -48.70 -10.86 50.57
CA ARG A 69 -49.98 -11.24 49.99
C ARG A 69 -50.31 -10.33 48.80
N PRO A 70 -50.57 -10.89 47.60
CA PRO A 70 -51.02 -10.09 46.49
C PRO A 70 -52.34 -9.41 46.86
N LYS A 71 -52.49 -8.11 46.58
CA LYS A 71 -53.76 -7.36 46.70
C LYS A 71 -54.74 -7.75 45.59
N LEU A 72 -54.96 -9.04 45.40
CA LEU A 72 -55.93 -9.56 44.45
C LEU A 72 -57.28 -9.55 45.16
N LYS A 73 -58.29 -8.93 44.53
CA LYS A 73 -59.68 -9.16 44.91
C LYS A 73 -59.89 -10.66 44.86
N MET A 74 -60.23 -11.26 46.00
CA MET A 74 -60.68 -12.64 46.07
C MET A 74 -61.75 -12.79 45.01
N VAL A 75 -61.46 -13.57 43.97
CA VAL A 75 -62.47 -13.94 43.01
C VAL A 75 -63.39 -14.84 43.80
N THR A 76 -64.49 -14.26 44.27
CA THR A 76 -65.54 -14.93 45.03
C THR A 76 -65.84 -16.27 44.37
N GLU A 77 -66.02 -17.31 45.18
CA GLU A 77 -66.19 -18.75 44.87
C GLU A 77 -66.83 -19.08 43.52
N SER A 78 -67.71 -18.21 43.01
CA SER A 78 -68.39 -18.36 41.74
C SER A 78 -67.49 -18.60 40.52
N TYR A 79 -66.29 -18.04 40.38
CA TYR A 79 -65.52 -18.23 39.12
C TYR A 79 -64.85 -19.61 39.03
N LEU A 80 -64.40 -20.15 40.16
CA LEU A 80 -63.80 -21.48 40.21
C LEU A 80 -64.87 -22.56 40.24
N GLU A 81 -66.00 -22.34 40.94
CA GLU A 81 -67.19 -23.20 40.81
C GLU A 81 -67.79 -23.13 39.39
N TYR A 82 -67.71 -22.00 38.69
CA TYR A 82 -68.16 -21.86 37.30
C TYR A 82 -67.23 -22.56 36.29
N LEU A 83 -65.92 -22.60 36.55
CA LEU A 83 -64.95 -23.32 35.71
C LEU A 83 -64.85 -24.82 36.01
N PHE A 84 -65.10 -25.21 37.27
CA PHE A 84 -64.81 -26.56 37.78
C PHE A 84 -65.96 -27.26 38.51
N GLY A 85 -67.10 -26.61 38.68
CA GLY A 85 -68.29 -27.17 39.33
C GLY A 85 -68.95 -28.29 38.53
N PRO A 86 -69.76 -29.13 39.19
CA PRO A 86 -70.34 -30.34 38.61
C PRO A 86 -71.51 -30.09 37.65
N ASP A 87 -72.01 -28.85 37.53
CA ASP A 87 -73.12 -28.52 36.63
C ASP A 87 -72.62 -28.30 35.18
N GLU A 88 -72.81 -29.32 34.34
CA GLU A 88 -72.52 -29.27 32.90
C GLU A 88 -73.29 -28.16 32.14
N GLY A 89 -74.34 -27.60 32.75
CA GLY A 89 -75.21 -26.58 32.15
C GLY A 89 -74.64 -25.15 32.10
N GLN A 90 -73.50 -24.87 32.74
CA GLN A 90 -72.86 -23.53 32.76
C GLN A 90 -71.44 -23.49 32.18
N LEU A 91 -70.99 -24.55 31.51
CA LEU A 91 -69.70 -24.55 30.84
C LEU A 91 -69.70 -23.54 29.68
N LEU A 92 -68.69 -22.66 29.62
CA LEU A 92 -68.44 -21.80 28.45
C LEU A 92 -68.58 -22.63 27.18
N SER A 93 -69.37 -22.15 26.22
CA SER A 93 -69.58 -22.91 24.98
C SER A 93 -68.23 -23.16 24.30
N PRO A 94 -68.04 -24.32 23.64
CA PRO A 94 -66.82 -24.63 22.89
C PRO A 94 -66.42 -23.53 21.90
N GLU A 95 -67.40 -22.79 21.38
CA GLU A 95 -67.18 -21.65 20.47
C GLU A 95 -66.49 -20.46 21.16
N LEU A 96 -66.76 -20.22 22.46
CA LEU A 96 -66.08 -19.17 23.23
C LEU A 96 -64.62 -19.54 23.51
N PHE A 97 -64.33 -20.83 23.76
CA PHE A 97 -62.95 -21.30 23.90
C PHE A 97 -62.18 -21.16 22.59
N ASP A 98 -62.79 -21.53 21.47
CA ASP A 98 -62.19 -21.36 20.15
C ASP A 98 -61.95 -19.87 19.84
N LYS A 99 -62.90 -19.00 20.19
CA LYS A 99 -62.75 -17.54 20.03
C LYS A 99 -61.64 -16.95 20.91
N ALA A 100 -61.51 -17.42 22.15
CA ALA A 100 -60.43 -16.99 23.05
C ALA A 100 -59.06 -17.48 22.57
N TYR A 101 -58.98 -18.73 22.11
CA TYR A 101 -57.74 -19.32 21.59
C TYR A 101 -57.31 -18.68 20.27
N THR A 102 -58.24 -18.45 19.35
CA THR A 102 -57.97 -17.73 18.09
C THR A 102 -57.52 -16.29 18.37
N PHE A 103 -58.15 -15.58 19.31
CA PHE A 103 -57.70 -14.26 19.73
C PHE A 103 -56.27 -14.28 20.31
N TYR A 104 -55.98 -15.21 21.23
CA TYR A 104 -54.65 -15.36 21.82
C TYR A 104 -53.60 -15.71 20.76
N SER A 105 -53.87 -16.71 19.92
CA SER A 105 -52.93 -17.15 18.88
C SER A 105 -52.67 -16.06 17.85
N ASN A 106 -53.69 -15.33 17.41
CA ASN A 106 -53.54 -14.19 16.50
C ASN A 106 -52.71 -13.07 17.12
N ASN A 107 -52.94 -12.77 18.41
CA ASN A 107 -52.17 -11.75 19.11
C ASN A 107 -50.69 -12.16 19.27
N LEU A 108 -50.45 -13.43 19.60
CA LEU A 108 -49.09 -13.98 19.70
C LEU A 108 -48.38 -13.96 18.35
N GLN A 109 -49.05 -14.40 17.28
CA GLN A 109 -48.52 -14.36 15.93
C GLN A 109 -48.17 -12.93 15.51
N LYS A 110 -49.05 -11.96 15.79
CA LYS A 110 -48.80 -10.55 15.51
C LYS A 110 -47.57 -10.04 16.26
N MET A 111 -47.47 -10.31 17.57
CA MET A 111 -46.30 -9.93 18.37
C MET A 111 -45.00 -10.53 17.82
N CYS A 112 -44.99 -11.83 17.52
CA CYS A 112 -43.82 -12.51 16.97
C CYS A 112 -43.44 -11.96 15.60
N PHE A 113 -44.41 -11.70 14.73
CA PHE A 113 -44.16 -11.16 13.40
C PHE A 113 -43.63 -9.72 13.45
N GLU A 114 -44.19 -8.87 14.31
CA GLU A 114 -43.69 -7.51 14.55
C GLU A 114 -42.25 -7.53 15.10
N ALA A 115 -41.96 -8.40 16.08
CA ALA A 115 -40.62 -8.56 16.62
C ALA A 115 -39.64 -9.03 15.53
N TRP A 116 -40.04 -9.98 14.68
CA TRP A 116 -39.24 -10.46 13.55
C TRP A 116 -38.98 -9.36 12.52
N LEU A 117 -39.99 -8.56 12.17
CA LEU A 117 -39.83 -7.41 11.27
C LEU A 117 -38.85 -6.38 11.84
N ARG A 118 -38.97 -6.04 13.13
CA ARG A 118 -38.03 -5.14 13.82
C ARG A 118 -36.60 -5.70 13.79
N TYR A 119 -36.42 -6.98 14.10
CA TYR A 119 -35.11 -7.64 14.02
C TYR A 119 -34.52 -7.57 12.61
N ARG A 120 -35.32 -7.87 11.59
CA ARG A 120 -34.87 -7.83 10.19
C ARG A 120 -34.48 -6.43 9.77
N PHE A 121 -35.27 -5.43 10.14
CA PHE A 121 -34.97 -4.02 9.89
C PHE A 121 -33.65 -3.63 10.57
N LEU A 122 -33.53 -3.88 11.87
CA LEU A 122 -32.31 -3.61 12.66
C LEU A 122 -31.08 -4.27 12.04
N ARG A 123 -31.19 -5.55 11.63
CA ARG A 123 -30.11 -6.28 10.97
C ARG A 123 -29.70 -5.64 9.65
N LYS A 124 -30.66 -5.12 8.86
CA LYS A 124 -30.38 -4.39 7.61
C LYS A 124 -29.65 -3.07 7.89
N THR A 125 -30.07 -2.29 8.88
CA THR A 125 -29.41 -1.04 9.28
C THR A 125 -28.02 -1.28 9.84
N CYS A 126 -27.84 -2.25 10.74
CA CYS A 126 -26.52 -2.61 11.27
C CYS A 126 -25.55 -3.05 10.18
N ARG A 127 -26.01 -3.83 9.19
CA ARG A 127 -25.19 -4.21 8.02
C ARG A 127 -24.74 -2.99 7.21
N ALA A 128 -25.66 -2.07 6.94
CA ALA A 128 -25.35 -0.85 6.21
C ALA A 128 -24.37 0.04 6.98
N GLU A 129 -24.52 0.15 8.30
CA GLU A 129 -23.60 0.92 9.15
C GLU A 129 -22.20 0.28 9.18
N TYR A 130 -22.13 -1.05 9.32
CA TYR A 130 -20.87 -1.79 9.26
C TYR A 130 -20.16 -1.59 7.92
N GLN A 131 -20.89 -1.67 6.80
CA GLN A 131 -20.33 -1.40 5.47
C GLN A 131 -19.79 0.02 5.36
N ARG A 132 -20.51 1.03 5.86
CA ARG A 132 -20.03 2.42 5.90
C ARG A 132 -18.74 2.56 6.73
N LYS A 133 -18.68 1.92 7.89
CA LYS A 133 -17.46 1.92 8.74
C LYS A 133 -16.29 1.23 8.02
N MET A 134 -16.55 0.10 7.36
CA MET A 134 -15.55 -0.62 6.58
C MET A 134 -15.00 0.23 5.43
N GLN A 135 -15.87 0.86 4.64
CA GLN A 135 -15.48 1.76 3.54
C GLN A 135 -14.66 2.95 4.03
N ARG A 136 -15.04 3.56 5.16
CA ARG A 136 -14.26 4.64 5.79
C ARG A 136 -12.87 4.16 6.22
N ALA A 137 -12.78 2.98 6.82
CA ALA A 137 -11.52 2.39 7.25
C ALA A 137 -10.60 2.09 6.05
N GLU A 138 -11.15 1.51 4.98
CA GLU A 138 -10.43 1.25 3.73
C GLU A 138 -9.91 2.54 3.09
N HIS A 139 -10.78 3.55 2.95
CA HIS A 139 -10.38 4.85 2.41
C HIS A 139 -9.27 5.51 3.24
N HIS A 140 -9.40 5.48 4.56
CA HIS A 140 -8.37 6.00 5.47
C HIS A 140 -7.05 5.23 5.35
N PHE A 141 -7.09 3.90 5.26
CA PHE A 141 -5.90 3.07 5.06
C PHE A 141 -5.20 3.38 3.74
N CYS A 142 -5.94 3.40 2.63
CA CYS A 142 -5.42 3.75 1.30
C CYS A 142 -4.81 5.16 1.29
N THR A 143 -5.50 6.13 1.88
CA THR A 143 -5.02 7.52 2.00
C THR A 143 -3.73 7.59 2.82
N ARG A 144 -3.65 6.88 3.95
CA ARG A 144 -2.42 6.85 4.77
C ARG A 144 -1.24 6.25 4.02
N LYS A 145 -1.45 5.12 3.33
CA LYS A 145 -0.41 4.48 2.52
C LYS A 145 0.12 5.43 1.45
N LEU A 146 -0.78 6.10 0.73
CA LEU A 146 -0.41 7.12 -0.27
C LEU A 146 0.34 8.30 0.36
N LYS A 147 -0.10 8.80 1.52
CA LYS A 147 0.59 9.88 2.24
C LYS A 147 2.02 9.49 2.64
N THR A 148 2.25 8.27 3.10
CA THR A 148 3.61 7.79 3.44
C THR A 148 4.51 7.78 2.21
N ILE A 149 4.01 7.27 1.07
CA ILE A 149 4.76 7.26 -0.19
C ILE A 149 5.03 8.70 -0.66
N LEU A 150 4.01 9.57 -0.62
CA LEU A 150 4.14 10.97 -1.02
C LEU A 150 5.16 11.72 -0.15
N HIS A 151 5.16 11.47 1.16
CA HIS A 151 6.13 12.07 2.07
C HIS A 151 7.56 11.63 1.76
N SER A 152 7.77 10.32 1.53
CA SER A 152 9.07 9.79 1.11
C SER A 152 9.53 10.40 -0.22
N TRP A 153 8.64 10.47 -1.22
CA TRP A 153 8.91 11.12 -2.49
C TRP A 153 9.25 12.60 -2.33
N ASN A 154 8.47 13.34 -1.53
CA ASN A 154 8.71 14.75 -1.28
C ASN A 154 10.09 14.99 -0.63
N ASN A 155 10.43 14.18 0.37
CA ASN A 155 11.76 14.22 1.02
C ASN A 155 12.87 13.96 0.00
N TRP A 156 12.69 12.96 -0.87
CA TRP A 156 13.64 12.68 -1.95
C TRP A 156 13.75 13.83 -2.95
N VAL A 157 12.65 14.47 -3.33
CA VAL A 157 12.65 15.64 -4.23
C VAL A 157 13.42 16.80 -3.60
N HIS A 158 13.17 17.10 -2.32
CA HIS A 158 13.91 18.13 -1.60
C HIS A 158 15.40 17.81 -1.49
N PHE A 159 15.74 16.57 -1.15
CA PHE A 159 17.12 16.10 -1.12
C PHE A 159 17.78 16.28 -2.49
N ARG A 160 17.12 15.86 -3.57
CA ARG A 160 17.63 15.97 -4.94
C ARG A 160 17.82 17.43 -5.35
N LYS A 161 16.86 18.31 -5.09
CA LYS A 161 17.01 19.76 -5.34
C LYS A 161 18.25 20.31 -4.63
N ARG A 162 18.44 19.97 -3.34
CA ARG A 162 19.62 20.39 -2.57
C ARG A 162 20.92 19.87 -3.20
N GLN A 163 20.95 18.62 -3.66
CA GLN A 163 22.13 18.07 -4.35
C GLN A 163 22.43 18.80 -5.66
N HIS A 164 21.41 19.12 -6.46
CA HIS A 164 21.58 19.92 -7.68
C HIS A 164 22.13 21.32 -7.38
N THR A 165 21.62 21.99 -6.34
CA THR A 165 22.14 23.29 -5.90
C THR A 165 23.61 23.20 -5.48
N LEU A 166 23.97 22.18 -4.68
CA LEU A 166 25.35 21.98 -4.24
C LEU A 166 26.29 21.65 -5.41
N ALA A 167 25.85 20.84 -6.36
CA ALA A 167 26.61 20.53 -7.57
C ALA A 167 26.82 21.79 -8.42
N ALA A 168 25.78 22.58 -8.63
CA ALA A 168 25.86 23.85 -9.36
C ALA A 168 26.84 24.81 -8.68
N MET A 169 26.78 24.96 -7.35
CA MET A 169 27.73 25.77 -6.59
C MET A 169 29.18 25.30 -6.77
N LYS A 170 29.44 23.99 -6.73
CA LYS A 170 30.78 23.43 -6.93
C LYS A 170 31.30 23.69 -8.35
N ILE A 171 30.45 23.49 -9.36
CA ILE A 171 30.80 23.76 -10.76
C ILE A 171 31.09 25.26 -10.95
N GLN A 172 30.24 26.13 -10.42
CA GLN A 172 30.42 27.57 -10.49
C GLN A 172 31.72 28.01 -9.81
N LYS A 173 32.03 27.46 -8.62
CA LYS A 173 33.28 27.74 -7.92
C LYS A 173 34.49 27.33 -8.74
N ALA A 174 34.51 26.10 -9.26
CA ALA A 174 35.60 25.61 -10.11
C ALA A 174 35.76 26.45 -11.38
N PHE A 175 34.65 26.84 -12.01
CA PHE A 175 34.64 27.72 -13.17
C PHE A 175 35.22 29.09 -12.85
N ASN A 176 34.77 29.72 -11.75
CA ASN A 176 35.27 31.03 -11.31
C ASN A 176 36.77 30.98 -10.99
N GLU A 177 37.24 29.93 -10.31
CA GLU A 177 38.66 29.74 -10.03
C GLU A 177 39.49 29.57 -11.32
N ALA A 178 39.00 28.79 -12.28
CA ALA A 178 39.65 28.62 -13.58
C ALA A 178 39.67 29.93 -14.39
N LEU A 179 38.57 30.67 -14.38
CA LEU A 179 38.45 31.97 -15.04
C LEU A 179 39.42 32.98 -14.44
N LEU A 180 39.48 33.10 -13.11
CA LEU A 180 40.41 33.97 -12.41
C LEU A 180 41.86 33.63 -12.76
N LYS A 181 42.24 32.35 -12.75
CA LYS A 181 43.58 31.90 -13.17
C LYS A 181 43.89 32.30 -14.61
N ARG A 182 42.91 32.21 -15.52
CA ARG A 182 43.10 32.61 -16.93
C ARG A 182 43.27 34.13 -17.07
N ILE A 183 42.45 34.90 -16.37
CA ILE A 183 42.52 36.38 -16.36
C ILE A 183 43.86 36.82 -15.78
N LEU A 184 44.29 36.28 -14.64
CA LEU A 184 45.56 36.63 -14.01
C LEU A 184 46.76 36.29 -14.90
N LYS A 185 46.73 35.14 -15.61
CA LYS A 185 47.77 34.80 -16.58
C LYS A 185 47.82 35.78 -17.75
N ALA A 186 46.66 36.11 -18.33
CA ALA A 186 46.59 37.08 -19.43
C ALA A 186 47.08 38.47 -18.98
N TRP A 187 46.64 38.93 -17.81
CA TRP A 187 47.08 40.19 -17.21
C TRP A 187 48.59 40.19 -16.92
N HIS A 188 49.16 39.08 -16.42
CA HIS A 188 50.59 39.00 -16.16
C HIS A 188 51.44 39.11 -17.43
N VAL A 189 51.00 38.45 -18.52
CA VAL A 189 51.64 38.57 -19.84
C VAL A 189 51.57 40.02 -20.33
N ASP A 190 50.38 40.63 -20.29
CA ASP A 190 50.17 42.02 -20.73
C ASP A 190 50.98 43.02 -19.90
N ALA A 191 51.04 42.84 -18.57
CA ALA A 191 51.86 43.67 -17.68
C ALA A 191 53.37 43.51 -17.97
N GLN A 192 53.82 42.29 -18.29
CA GLN A 192 55.21 42.04 -18.66
C GLN A 192 55.56 42.67 -20.02
N ASP A 193 54.67 42.58 -21.00
CA ASP A 193 54.84 43.18 -22.32
C ASP A 193 54.78 44.71 -22.25
N SER A 194 53.89 45.27 -21.43
CA SER A 194 53.86 46.71 -21.14
C SER A 194 55.15 47.18 -20.48
N LYS A 195 55.69 46.42 -19.52
CA LYS A 195 56.99 46.71 -18.90
C LYS A 195 58.13 46.69 -19.91
N LYS A 196 58.22 45.65 -20.74
CA LYS A 196 59.23 45.55 -21.82
C LYS A 196 59.11 46.68 -22.83
N THR A 197 57.88 47.06 -23.18
CA THR A 197 57.59 48.17 -24.10
C THR A 197 58.07 49.48 -23.50
N ARG A 198 57.82 49.72 -22.20
CA ARG A 198 58.34 50.89 -21.49
C ARG A 198 59.86 50.89 -21.44
N GLU A 199 60.47 49.77 -21.07
CA GLU A 199 61.93 49.60 -21.05
C GLU A 199 62.55 49.84 -22.45
N TYR A 200 61.88 49.41 -23.52
CA TYR A 200 62.28 49.68 -24.91
C TYR A 200 62.25 51.18 -25.24
N PHE A 201 61.15 51.88 -24.93
CA PHE A 201 61.06 53.32 -25.16
C PHE A 201 62.05 54.12 -24.27
N GLU A 202 62.27 53.70 -23.02
CA GLU A 202 63.28 54.31 -22.16
C GLU A 202 64.71 54.09 -22.69
N ARG A 203 65.02 52.93 -23.31
CA ARG A 203 66.32 52.68 -23.99
C ARG A 203 66.48 53.54 -25.24
N LEU A 204 65.40 53.76 -25.98
CA LEU A 204 65.36 54.66 -27.13
C LEU A 204 65.66 56.11 -26.71
N GLU A 205 65.07 56.59 -25.61
CA GLU A 205 65.33 57.92 -25.04
C GLU A 205 66.76 58.08 -24.50
N ARG A 206 67.39 56.99 -24.02
CA ARG A 206 68.80 56.97 -23.59
C ARG A 206 69.81 56.90 -24.74
N GLY A 207 69.37 56.69 -25.97
CA GLY A 207 70.26 56.62 -27.15
C GLY A 207 71.05 55.31 -27.27
N GLU A 208 70.62 54.21 -26.63
CA GLU A 208 71.35 52.93 -26.54
C GLU A 208 71.00 51.91 -27.66
N LEU A 209 70.52 52.35 -28.82
CA LEU A 209 70.32 51.45 -29.96
C LEU A 209 71.51 51.54 -30.92
N GLU A 210 72.40 50.56 -30.84
CA GLU A 210 73.31 50.23 -31.94
C GLU A 210 72.50 49.72 -33.14
N ASP A 211 73.00 50.12 -34.31
CA ASP A 211 72.49 49.88 -35.66
C ASP A 211 72.28 48.39 -35.95
N GLY A 212 71.35 48.12 -36.86
CA GLY A 212 70.62 46.86 -36.94
C GLY A 212 71.46 45.62 -37.21
N THR A 213 71.18 44.53 -36.49
CA THR A 213 71.56 43.17 -36.89
C THR A 213 70.64 42.14 -36.20
N ASP A 214 69.98 41.32 -37.03
CA ASP A 214 69.48 39.95 -36.79
C ASP A 214 68.25 39.70 -35.89
N LEU A 215 67.08 40.00 -36.44
CA LEU A 215 65.85 39.27 -36.17
C LEU A 215 65.76 38.00 -37.06
N SER A 216 66.54 36.97 -36.76
CA SER A 216 66.16 35.58 -37.09
C SER A 216 67.09 34.56 -36.41
N SER A 217 66.62 33.98 -35.30
CA SER A 217 67.15 32.71 -34.78
C SER A 217 66.06 32.01 -33.98
N SER A 218 65.52 30.97 -34.62
CA SER A 218 64.44 30.06 -34.24
C SER A 218 64.78 29.22 -32.98
N PRO A 219 63.85 28.40 -32.49
CA PRO A 219 64.14 26.99 -32.68
C PRO A 219 62.97 26.18 -33.26
N ASN A 220 63.30 25.55 -34.37
CA ASN A 220 62.64 24.38 -34.90
C ASN A 220 62.45 23.31 -33.82
N SER A 221 61.19 22.92 -33.65
CA SER A 221 60.76 21.58 -33.25
C SER A 221 59.36 21.36 -33.82
N GLN A 222 59.24 21.43 -35.14
CA GLN A 222 58.00 21.09 -35.87
C GLN A 222 58.30 20.19 -37.07
N GLU A 223 59.24 19.26 -36.93
CA GLU A 223 59.18 18.05 -37.76
C GLU A 223 58.13 17.12 -37.15
N GLY A 224 56.95 17.09 -37.76
CA GLY A 224 55.84 16.22 -37.37
C GLY A 224 54.53 16.92 -36.97
N GLN A 225 54.32 18.21 -37.32
CA GLN A 225 52.98 18.79 -37.20
C GLN A 225 52.07 18.26 -38.29
N ASP A 226 51.18 17.38 -37.87
CA ASP A 226 50.09 16.81 -38.64
C ASP A 226 49.19 17.91 -39.23
N GLY A 227 49.08 17.97 -40.56
CA GLY A 227 48.27 18.97 -41.27
C GLY A 227 46.80 18.99 -40.86
N VAL A 228 46.28 17.91 -40.26
CA VAL A 228 44.93 17.86 -39.69
C VAL A 228 44.81 18.65 -38.38
N SER A 229 45.90 18.83 -37.64
CA SER A 229 45.92 19.61 -36.39
C SER A 229 45.94 21.13 -36.65
N LEU A 230 46.19 21.55 -37.89
CA LEU A 230 46.10 22.96 -38.33
C LEU A 230 44.67 23.37 -38.69
N LEU A 231 43.75 22.41 -38.86
CA LEU A 231 42.36 22.67 -39.21
C LEU A 231 41.54 23.07 -37.97
N PRO A 232 40.53 23.96 -38.11
CA PRO A 232 39.61 24.26 -37.03
C PRO A 232 38.94 23.01 -36.49
N GLN A 233 38.82 22.90 -35.16
CA GLN A 233 38.28 21.71 -34.47
C GLN A 233 36.94 21.22 -35.04
N LYS A 234 36.07 22.15 -35.48
CA LYS A 234 34.78 21.81 -36.11
C LYS A 234 34.95 21.07 -37.45
N ALA A 235 35.91 21.48 -38.28
CA ALA A 235 36.17 20.84 -39.57
C ALA A 235 36.74 19.43 -39.37
N VAL A 236 37.67 19.28 -38.42
CA VAL A 236 38.23 17.97 -38.05
C VAL A 236 37.14 17.01 -37.57
N LEU A 237 36.27 17.45 -36.66
CA LEU A 237 35.16 16.61 -36.18
C LEU A 237 34.17 16.24 -37.30
N ARG A 238 33.99 17.10 -38.31
CA ARG A 238 33.17 16.77 -39.49
C ARG A 238 33.84 15.72 -40.36
N ILE A 239 35.15 15.81 -40.61
CA ILE A 239 35.90 14.80 -41.35
C ILE A 239 35.79 13.43 -40.66
N PHE A 240 36.06 13.39 -39.35
CA PHE A 240 36.03 12.15 -38.58
C PHE A 240 34.61 11.57 -38.41
N SER A 241 33.56 12.38 -38.58
CA SER A 241 32.18 11.89 -38.54
C SER A 241 31.77 11.04 -39.76
N PHE A 242 32.55 11.10 -40.85
CA PHE A 242 32.33 10.29 -42.06
C PHE A 242 33.16 9.00 -42.08
N VAL A 243 34.05 8.82 -41.12
CA VAL A 243 34.93 7.64 -41.03
C VAL A 243 34.19 6.51 -40.33
N ASP A 244 34.34 5.29 -40.84
CA ASP A 244 33.70 4.12 -40.24
C ASP A 244 34.31 3.77 -38.87
N LEU A 245 33.63 2.92 -38.10
CA LEU A 245 34.05 2.59 -36.74
C LEU A 245 35.45 1.95 -36.65
N ILE A 246 35.79 1.12 -37.65
CA ILE A 246 37.06 0.38 -37.68
C ILE A 246 38.20 1.35 -38.03
N ASP A 247 37.98 2.19 -39.02
CA ASP A 247 38.92 3.19 -39.48
C ASP A 247 39.09 4.30 -38.45
N LEU A 248 38.05 4.67 -37.70
CA LEU A 248 38.17 5.59 -36.57
C LEU A 248 39.09 5.02 -35.47
N ALA A 249 39.01 3.71 -35.23
CA ALA A 249 39.91 3.03 -34.30
C ALA A 249 41.37 2.96 -34.83
N ARG A 250 41.56 2.88 -36.15
CA ARG A 250 42.89 2.99 -36.79
C ARG A 250 43.43 4.42 -36.72
N CYS A 251 42.59 5.43 -36.95
CA CYS A 251 42.94 6.85 -36.80
C CYS A 251 43.47 7.16 -35.40
N SER A 252 42.95 6.51 -34.36
CA SER A 252 43.43 6.69 -32.98
C SER A 252 44.88 6.26 -32.73
N GLN A 253 45.48 5.53 -33.68
CA GLN A 253 46.85 5.00 -33.60
C GLN A 253 47.87 5.82 -34.40
N VAL A 254 47.42 6.81 -35.18
CA VAL A 254 48.28 7.61 -36.07
C VAL A 254 49.16 8.58 -35.29
N CYS A 255 48.57 9.41 -34.43
CA CYS A 255 49.31 10.36 -33.60
C CYS A 255 48.54 10.69 -32.31
N ARG A 256 49.20 11.36 -31.35
CA ARG A 256 48.56 11.75 -30.08
C ARG A 256 47.37 12.69 -30.29
N SER A 257 47.44 13.58 -31.30
CA SER A 257 46.35 14.51 -31.64
C SER A 257 45.11 13.76 -32.14
N TRP A 258 45.28 12.83 -33.08
CA TRP A 258 44.17 12.03 -33.62
C TRP A 258 43.58 11.09 -32.57
N LYS A 259 44.40 10.57 -31.66
CA LYS A 259 43.91 9.81 -30.50
C LYS A 259 42.97 10.64 -29.62
N MET A 260 43.25 11.93 -29.43
CA MET A 260 42.36 12.83 -28.68
C MET A 260 41.11 13.18 -29.47
N ILE A 261 41.23 13.47 -30.77
CA ILE A 261 40.11 13.79 -31.66
C ILE A 261 39.12 12.62 -31.71
N THR A 262 39.61 11.41 -31.94
CA THR A 262 38.80 10.18 -32.03
C THR A 262 38.09 9.84 -30.72
N GLN A 263 38.48 10.41 -29.57
CA GLN A 263 37.80 10.21 -28.29
C GLN A 263 36.70 11.24 -28.01
N THR A 264 36.47 12.18 -28.93
CA THR A 264 35.47 13.23 -28.75
C THR A 264 34.05 12.67 -28.72
N SER A 265 33.28 13.04 -27.72
CA SER A 265 31.93 12.54 -27.44
C SER A 265 30.95 12.62 -28.62
N SER A 266 31.04 13.66 -29.45
CA SER A 266 30.15 13.87 -30.59
C SER A 266 30.26 12.78 -31.66
N LEU A 267 31.45 12.20 -31.84
CA LEU A 267 31.73 11.15 -32.82
C LEU A 267 31.12 9.80 -32.44
N TRP A 268 30.83 9.58 -31.15
CA TRP A 268 30.33 8.30 -30.62
C TRP A 268 28.83 8.30 -30.32
N SER A 269 28.13 9.39 -30.65
CA SER A 269 26.69 9.53 -30.40
C SER A 269 25.83 8.53 -31.18
N SER A 270 26.32 8.07 -32.34
CA SER A 270 25.64 7.12 -33.21
C SER A 270 26.64 6.11 -33.75
N ILE A 271 26.58 4.88 -33.28
CA ILE A 271 27.49 3.80 -33.67
C ILE A 271 26.73 2.77 -34.50
N ASP A 272 27.23 2.50 -35.71
CA ASP A 272 26.69 1.47 -36.58
C ASP A 272 27.74 0.38 -36.87
N PHE A 273 27.42 -0.86 -36.48
CA PHE A 273 28.27 -2.03 -36.68
C PHE A 273 27.91 -2.83 -37.96
N THR A 274 26.86 -2.45 -38.69
CA THR A 274 26.34 -3.19 -39.86
C THR A 274 27.40 -3.36 -40.96
N ALA A 275 28.21 -2.32 -41.21
CA ALA A 275 29.28 -2.33 -42.20
C ALA A 275 30.44 -3.28 -41.81
N ALA A 276 30.61 -3.52 -40.52
CA ALA A 276 31.72 -4.30 -39.94
C ALA A 276 31.29 -5.68 -39.41
N ARG A 277 30.04 -6.11 -39.66
CA ARG A 277 29.39 -7.30 -39.08
C ARG A 277 30.21 -8.60 -39.04
N HIS A 278 31.12 -8.79 -40.01
CA HIS A 278 31.96 -9.99 -40.11
C HIS A 278 33.31 -9.88 -39.39
N LYS A 279 33.72 -8.68 -38.98
CA LYS A 279 35.02 -8.39 -38.33
C LYS A 279 34.90 -8.12 -36.83
N ILE A 280 33.68 -8.06 -36.32
CA ILE A 280 33.39 -7.69 -34.93
C ILE A 280 33.35 -8.95 -34.05
N ASN A 281 34.05 -8.88 -32.93
CA ASN A 281 34.01 -9.88 -31.87
C ASN A 281 33.56 -9.25 -30.54
N ASP A 282 33.22 -10.09 -29.57
CA ASP A 282 32.72 -9.62 -28.27
C ASP A 282 33.71 -8.68 -27.56
N LYS A 283 35.02 -8.98 -27.66
CA LYS A 283 36.09 -8.21 -27.02
C LYS A 283 36.19 -6.79 -27.57
N ILE A 284 36.01 -6.61 -28.88
CA ILE A 284 36.03 -5.30 -29.55
C ILE A 284 34.84 -4.47 -29.10
N VAL A 285 33.64 -5.06 -29.06
CA VAL A 285 32.42 -4.37 -28.63
C VAL A 285 32.53 -3.93 -27.17
N VAL A 286 32.96 -4.82 -26.27
CA VAL A 286 33.12 -4.49 -24.84
C VAL A 286 34.15 -3.38 -24.64
N ASN A 287 35.32 -3.47 -25.28
CA ASN A 287 36.37 -2.45 -25.16
C ASN A 287 35.96 -1.09 -25.72
N LEU A 288 35.17 -1.08 -26.79
CA LEU A 288 34.72 0.16 -27.44
C LEU A 288 33.59 0.81 -26.63
N LEU A 289 32.62 0.02 -26.16
CA LEU A 289 31.54 0.52 -25.31
C LEU A 289 32.05 1.03 -23.96
N GLN A 290 33.07 0.40 -23.37
CA GLN A 290 33.69 0.91 -22.13
C GLN A 290 34.33 2.30 -22.31
N LYS A 291 34.91 2.57 -23.48
CA LYS A 291 35.59 3.86 -23.77
C LYS A 291 34.61 4.96 -24.15
N CYS A 292 33.53 4.61 -24.85
CA CYS A 292 32.57 5.56 -25.41
C CYS A 292 31.30 5.67 -24.57
N ARG A 293 31.24 4.93 -23.45
CA ARG A 293 30.13 4.73 -22.51
C ARG A 293 29.23 5.93 -22.23
N PRO A 294 29.73 7.15 -21.96
CA PRO A 294 28.86 8.26 -21.57
C PRO A 294 28.11 8.92 -22.74
N TYR A 295 28.47 8.58 -23.99
CA TYR A 295 28.13 9.39 -25.15
C TYR A 295 27.30 8.66 -26.21
N VAL A 296 27.10 7.35 -26.09
CA VAL A 296 26.35 6.55 -27.07
C VAL A 296 24.83 6.76 -26.87
N ILE A 297 24.17 7.29 -27.91
CA ILE A 297 22.71 7.52 -27.92
C ILE A 297 22.01 6.53 -28.86
N ARG A 298 22.65 6.18 -29.98
CA ARG A 298 22.16 5.21 -30.96
C ARG A 298 23.20 4.13 -31.21
N LEU A 299 22.78 2.87 -31.07
CA LEU A 299 23.62 1.70 -31.31
C LEU A 299 22.90 0.75 -32.26
N ASN A 300 23.50 0.49 -33.42
CA ASN A 300 23.01 -0.46 -34.39
C ASN A 300 23.94 -1.69 -34.44
N LEU A 301 23.40 -2.86 -34.09
CA LEU A 301 24.13 -4.15 -34.08
C LEU A 301 23.57 -5.13 -35.13
N ARG A 302 22.79 -4.63 -36.09
CA ARG A 302 22.09 -5.45 -37.07
C ARG A 302 23.06 -6.37 -37.84
N GLY A 303 22.72 -7.65 -37.92
CA GLY A 303 23.50 -8.65 -38.65
C GLY A 303 24.82 -9.10 -38.00
N CYS A 304 25.12 -8.68 -36.76
CA CYS A 304 26.30 -9.12 -36.01
C CYS A 304 26.05 -10.50 -35.35
N SER A 305 26.08 -11.57 -36.14
CA SER A 305 25.75 -12.95 -35.69
C SER A 305 26.79 -13.60 -34.78
N VAL A 306 28.00 -13.03 -34.68
CA VAL A 306 29.13 -13.54 -33.89
C VAL A 306 29.05 -13.12 -32.41
N LEU A 307 28.21 -12.13 -32.08
CA LEU A 307 28.11 -11.57 -30.73
C LEU A 307 27.39 -12.52 -29.76
N ARG A 308 27.92 -12.61 -28.54
CA ARG A 308 27.45 -13.47 -27.44
C ARG A 308 27.03 -12.62 -26.24
N TRP A 309 26.47 -13.30 -25.23
CA TRP A 309 25.92 -12.67 -24.02
C TRP A 309 26.85 -11.68 -23.33
N ALA A 310 28.18 -11.88 -23.38
CA ALA A 310 29.14 -10.96 -22.77
C ALA A 310 29.03 -9.51 -23.30
N SER A 311 28.84 -9.33 -24.61
CA SER A 311 28.65 -7.99 -25.20
C SER A 311 27.30 -7.37 -24.82
N PHE A 312 26.24 -8.17 -24.76
CA PHE A 312 24.92 -7.70 -24.33
C PHE A 312 24.89 -7.35 -22.84
N LYS A 313 25.63 -8.09 -22.02
CA LYS A 313 25.84 -7.81 -20.60
C LYS A 313 26.53 -6.45 -20.39
N SER A 314 27.54 -6.13 -21.19
CA SER A 314 28.18 -4.80 -21.14
C SER A 314 27.28 -3.67 -21.61
N ILE A 315 26.30 -3.94 -22.47
CA ILE A 315 25.27 -2.97 -22.86
C ILE A 315 24.24 -2.80 -21.73
N SER A 316 23.84 -3.88 -21.04
CA SER A 316 22.74 -3.89 -20.06
C SER A 316 23.12 -3.54 -18.63
N LEU A 317 24.32 -3.91 -18.16
CA LEU A 317 24.78 -3.56 -16.79
C LEU A 317 25.22 -2.11 -16.64
N GLU A 318 25.38 -1.36 -17.73
CA GLU A 318 26.12 -0.12 -17.71
C GLU A 318 25.30 1.19 -17.82
N HIS A 319 23.95 1.16 -18.00
CA HIS A 319 22.94 2.07 -17.39
C HIS A 319 21.53 2.01 -18.06
N TYR A 320 20.53 2.50 -17.31
CA TYR A 320 19.25 3.08 -17.76
C TYR A 320 19.46 4.06 -18.95
N VAL A 321 19.40 3.59 -20.21
CA VAL A 321 19.56 4.43 -21.40
C VAL A 321 18.26 4.44 -22.21
N LYS A 322 17.60 5.61 -22.29
CA LYS A 322 16.46 5.92 -23.16
C LYS A 322 16.90 6.11 -24.63
N GLY A 323 17.56 5.12 -25.21
CA GLY A 323 18.06 5.16 -26.59
C GLY A 323 17.43 4.08 -27.47
N ASN A 324 17.27 4.37 -28.76
CA ASN A 324 16.74 3.40 -29.73
C ASN A 324 17.84 2.39 -30.11
N PHE A 325 17.62 1.11 -29.81
CA PHE A 325 18.50 -0.01 -30.18
C PHE A 325 17.88 -0.81 -31.31
N CYS A 326 18.64 -1.10 -32.37
CA CYS A 326 18.24 -2.02 -33.44
C CYS A 326 19.07 -3.31 -33.33
N MET A 327 18.41 -4.45 -33.08
CA MET A 327 19.05 -5.75 -32.81
C MET A 327 18.62 -6.87 -33.78
N ASP A 328 18.13 -6.52 -34.97
CA ASP A 328 17.67 -7.51 -35.95
C ASP A 328 18.79 -8.44 -36.43
N GLY A 329 18.53 -9.75 -36.44
CA GLY A 329 19.45 -10.77 -36.96
C GLY A 329 20.54 -11.25 -35.99
N VAL A 330 20.40 -10.97 -34.68
CA VAL A 330 21.30 -11.45 -33.62
C VAL A 330 20.81 -12.80 -33.06
N ARG A 331 21.73 -13.73 -32.75
CA ARG A 331 21.39 -15.10 -32.28
C ARG A 331 21.00 -15.10 -30.80
N TRP A 332 19.69 -15.18 -30.51
CA TRP A 332 19.16 -15.34 -29.15
C TRP A 332 19.15 -16.82 -28.75
N ARG A 333 19.95 -17.23 -27.76
CA ARG A 333 19.74 -18.49 -27.03
C ARG A 333 19.63 -18.22 -25.53
N THR A 334 18.40 -18.33 -25.06
CA THR A 334 17.88 -18.68 -23.71
C THR A 334 18.38 -17.88 -22.48
N LEU A 335 17.40 -17.25 -21.82
CA LEU A 335 17.42 -16.47 -20.58
C LEU A 335 17.93 -17.24 -19.34
N PRO A 336 18.26 -16.51 -18.26
CA PRO A 336 17.57 -16.72 -16.99
C PRO A 336 16.72 -15.52 -16.63
N VAL A 337 15.45 -15.81 -16.33
CA VAL A 337 14.42 -14.91 -15.83
C VAL A 337 14.91 -14.21 -14.56
N ILE A 338 15.01 -12.88 -14.60
CA ILE A 338 14.89 -12.04 -13.41
C ILE A 338 13.75 -11.08 -13.70
N TYR A 339 12.63 -11.29 -13.01
CA TYR A 339 11.48 -10.41 -12.99
C TYR A 339 11.91 -8.99 -12.61
N ASP A 340 11.60 -7.99 -13.44
CA ASP A 340 10.84 -6.83 -12.95
C ASP A 340 10.03 -6.15 -14.06
N LYS A 341 8.94 -5.53 -13.63
CA LYS A 341 7.71 -5.20 -14.36
C LYS A 341 7.81 -4.07 -15.39
N LYS A 342 6.94 -4.20 -16.40
CA LYS A 342 6.38 -3.16 -17.30
C LYS A 342 7.34 -2.56 -18.34
N ALA A 343 7.27 -3.11 -19.55
CA ALA A 343 7.23 -2.30 -20.75
C ALA A 343 6.10 -2.86 -21.64
N ASP A 344 5.00 -2.14 -21.69
CA ASP A 344 3.97 -2.30 -22.72
C ASP A 344 4.65 -2.17 -24.08
N MET A 345 4.75 -3.27 -24.82
CA MET A 345 4.92 -3.25 -26.27
C MET A 345 3.53 -3.10 -26.88
N SER A 346 3.10 -1.85 -27.02
CA SER A 346 2.09 -1.47 -27.97
C SER A 346 2.54 -0.21 -28.71
N TYR A 347 2.36 -0.27 -30.03
CA TYR A 347 2.48 0.78 -31.05
C TYR A 347 3.82 0.93 -31.80
N TRP A 348 3.77 0.41 -33.04
CA TRP A 348 4.45 0.77 -34.30
C TRP A 348 5.98 0.88 -34.37
#